data_AF-A0A0R3Q626-F1
#
_entry.id   AF-A0A0R3Q626-F1
#
_cell.length_a   1.000
_cell.length_b   1.000
_cell.length_c   1.000
_cell.angle_alpha   90.00
_cell.angle_beta   90.00
_cell.angle_gamma   90.00
#
_symmetry.space_group_name_H-M   'P 1'
#
loop_
_entity.id
_entity.type
_entity.pdbx_description
1 polymer ?
#
loop_
_entity_poly.entity_id
_entity_poly.type
_entity_poly.pdbx_seq_one_letter_code
_entity_poly.pdbx_strand_id
1 'polypeptide(L)'
;MFYAQFVLSKKGPLAKIWLAAHWEKKLSKAQIYETNVQDAVDEILKPKVKMALRTTGHLLLGIVRIYSRKAKYLLADCNEAFLK
;
A
#
# COMPACT_ATOMS: atom_id res chain seq x y z
N MET A 1 23.11 -6.71 -0.99
CA MET A 1 22.46 -5.64 -1.79
C MET A 1 21.02 -5.48 -1.34
N PHE A 2 20.75 -4.53 -0.45
CA PHE A 2 19.42 -4.25 0.06
C PHE A 2 19.14 -2.77 -0.22
N TYR A 3 18.32 -2.46 -1.23
CA TYR A 3 17.93 -1.09 -1.55
C TYR A 3 16.88 -0.58 -0.54
N ALA A 4 17.24 -0.67 0.74
CA ALA A 4 16.44 -0.25 1.87
C ALA A 4 16.15 1.25 1.87
N GLN A 5 17.04 2.06 1.29
CA GLN A 5 16.90 3.51 1.33
C GLN A 5 15.59 4.00 0.67
N PHE A 6 15.09 3.31 -0.36
CA PHE A 6 13.91 3.75 -1.12
C PHE A 6 12.61 3.14 -0.59
N VAL A 7 12.64 1.86 -0.22
CA VAL A 7 11.45 1.11 0.25
C VAL A 7 11.26 1.22 1.77
N LEU A 8 12.34 1.28 2.55
CA LEU A 8 12.34 1.29 4.01
C LEU A 8 12.60 2.67 4.62
N SER A 9 12.86 3.71 3.81
CA SER A 9 12.83 5.07 4.34
C SER A 9 11.43 5.38 4.85
N LYS A 10 11.31 5.80 6.12
CA LYS A 10 10.03 6.02 6.82
C LYS A 10 9.07 6.98 6.10
N LYS A 11 9.56 7.76 5.12
CA LYS A 11 8.81 8.78 4.37
C LYS A 11 8.71 8.49 2.86
N GLY A 12 9.14 7.32 2.39
CA GLY A 12 9.03 6.97 0.97
C GLY A 12 7.57 6.68 0.54
N PRO A 13 7.21 6.91 -0.73
CA PRO A 13 5.87 6.57 -1.25
C PRO A 13 5.53 5.08 -1.07
N LEU A 14 6.53 4.20 -1.23
CA LEU A 14 6.38 2.76 -1.04
C LEU A 14 6.42 2.31 0.44
N ALA A 15 6.73 3.19 1.39
CA ALA A 15 6.88 2.82 2.80
C ALA A 15 5.54 2.40 3.43
N LYS A 16 4.45 3.11 3.10
CA LYS A 16 3.09 2.75 3.56
C LYS A 16 2.67 1.38 3.02
N ILE A 17 3.03 1.06 1.78
CA ILE A 17 2.75 -0.22 1.13
C ILE A 17 3.57 -1.34 1.74
N TRP A 18 4.85 -1.10 1.97
CA TRP A 18 5.73 -2.05 2.62
C TRP A 18 5.25 -2.38 4.04
N LEU A 19 4.80 -1.36 4.78
CA LEU A 19 4.15 -1.54 6.07
C LEU A 19 2.86 -2.34 5.94
N ALA A 20 2.00 -2.08 4.94
CA ALA A 20 0.80 -2.87 4.73
C ALA A 20 1.09 -4.35 4.38
N ALA A 21 2.19 -4.62 3.68
CA ALA A 21 2.62 -5.98 3.34
C ALA A 21 3.08 -6.79 4.56
N HIS A 22 3.76 -6.16 5.51
CA HIS A 22 4.42 -6.86 6.62
C HIS A 22 3.77 -6.61 8.00
N TRP A 23 3.07 -5.49 8.18
CA TRP A 23 2.56 -4.98 9.46
C TRP A 23 1.11 -4.52 9.33
N GLU A 24 0.19 -5.47 9.22
CA GLU A 24 -1.22 -5.21 8.93
C GLU A 24 -1.92 -4.25 9.91
N LYS A 25 -1.60 -4.31 11.21
CA LYS A 25 -2.31 -3.51 12.24
C LYS A 25 -1.71 -2.12 12.46
N LYS A 26 -0.65 -1.74 11.73
CA LYS A 26 0.09 -0.48 11.98
C LYS A 26 -0.38 0.70 11.12
N LEU A 27 -1.19 0.44 10.08
CA LEU A 27 -1.77 1.51 9.25
C LEU A 27 -3.14 1.94 9.79
N SER A 28 -3.31 3.24 9.99
CA SER A 28 -4.61 3.85 10.31
C SER A 28 -5.54 3.90 9.09
N LYS A 29 -6.86 4.03 9.31
CA LYS A 29 -7.87 4.25 8.25
C LYS A 29 -7.46 5.45 7.38
N ALA A 30 -7.09 6.58 7.98
CA ALA A 30 -6.66 7.79 7.25
C ALA A 30 -5.47 7.54 6.30
N GLN A 31 -4.42 6.88 6.79
CA GLN A 31 -3.24 6.55 5.98
C GLN A 31 -3.58 5.61 4.81
N ILE A 32 -4.53 4.69 5.01
CA ILE A 32 -5.02 3.82 3.95
C ILE A 32 -5.73 4.66 2.87
N TYR A 33 -6.62 5.58 3.25
CA TYR A 33 -7.32 6.45 2.29
C TYR A 33 -6.35 7.32 1.48
N GLU A 34 -5.41 7.98 2.14
CA GLU A 34 -4.39 8.83 1.51
C GLU A 34 -3.47 8.09 0.53
N THR A 35 -3.28 6.78 0.70
CA THR A 35 -2.33 6.04 -0.13
C THR A 35 -2.91 5.83 -1.53
N ASN A 36 -2.28 6.44 -2.55
CA ASN A 36 -2.66 6.19 -3.94
C ASN A 36 -2.15 4.82 -4.40
N VAL A 37 -3.07 3.98 -4.87
CA VAL A 37 -2.76 2.64 -5.36
C VAL A 37 -2.24 2.67 -6.80
N GLN A 38 -2.67 3.65 -7.61
CA GLN A 38 -2.22 3.77 -9.01
C GLN A 38 -0.75 4.15 -9.07
N ASP A 39 -0.37 5.22 -8.35
CA ASP A 39 1.03 5.68 -8.26
C ASP A 39 1.96 4.57 -7.76
N ALA A 40 1.48 3.78 -6.79
CA ALA A 40 2.19 2.63 -6.24
C ALA A 40 2.48 1.55 -7.29
N VAL A 41 1.50 1.25 -8.15
CA VAL A 41 1.65 0.26 -9.22
C VAL A 41 2.62 0.80 -10.29
N ASP A 42 2.48 2.07 -10.67
CA ASP A 42 3.37 2.70 -11.65
C ASP A 42 4.82 2.74 -11.17
N GLU A 43 5.05 2.99 -9.88
CA GLU A 43 6.38 2.99 -9.27
C GLU A 43 7.02 1.60 -9.24
N ILE A 44 6.21 0.55 -9.11
CA ILE A 44 6.67 -0.84 -9.22
C ILE A 44 6.97 -1.23 -10.67
N LEU A 45 6.14 -0.79 -11.62
CA LEU A 45 6.30 -1.08 -13.05
C LEU A 45 7.51 -0.37 -13.65
N LYS A 46 7.78 0.87 -13.21
CA LYS A 46 8.89 1.70 -13.69
C LYS A 46 9.81 2.10 -12.53
N PRO A 47 10.54 1.13 -11.95
CA PRO A 47 11.34 1.42 -10.77
C PRO A 47 12.54 2.28 -11.14
N LYS A 48 12.76 3.38 -10.40
CA LYS A 48 13.93 4.27 -10.58
C LYS A 48 15.26 3.58 -10.32
N VAL A 49 15.24 2.49 -9.55
CA VAL A 49 16.41 1.66 -9.21
C VAL A 49 16.00 0.20 -9.36
N LYS A 50 16.93 -0.65 -9.84
CA LYS A 50 16.68 -2.10 -9.97
C LYS A 50 16.19 -2.69 -8.63
N MET A 51 14.94 -3.12 -8.59
CA MET A 51 14.35 -3.82 -7.45
C MET A 51 14.48 -5.33 -7.65
N ALA A 52 14.67 -6.07 -6.55
CA ALA A 52 14.63 -7.53 -6.60
C ALA A 52 13.19 -8.00 -6.87
N LEU A 53 13.03 -9.11 -7.60
CA LEU A 53 11.71 -9.69 -7.84
C LEU A 53 11.00 -10.05 -6.53
N ARG A 54 11.75 -10.58 -5.55
CA ARG A 54 11.24 -10.89 -4.21
C ARG A 54 10.67 -9.65 -3.50
N THR A 55 11.33 -8.49 -3.57
CA THR A 55 10.81 -7.25 -2.94
C THR A 55 9.56 -6.76 -3.66
N THR A 56 9.54 -6.89 -4.98
CA THR A 56 8.38 -6.54 -5.81
C THR A 56 7.15 -7.37 -5.46
N GLY A 57 7.31 -8.68 -5.22
CA GLY A 57 6.21 -9.54 -4.76
C GLY A 57 5.62 -9.10 -3.42
N HIS A 58 6.46 -8.69 -2.46
CA HIS A 58 5.96 -8.16 -1.17
C HIS A 58 5.24 -6.82 -1.35
N LEU A 59 5.74 -5.94 -2.20
CA LEU A 59 5.08 -4.67 -2.50
C LEU A 59 3.72 -4.88 -3.16
N LEU A 60 3.61 -5.83 -4.10
CA LEU A 60 2.34 -6.21 -4.72
C LEU A 60 1.34 -6.72 -3.69
N LEU A 61 1.78 -7.58 -2.76
CA LEU A 61 0.92 -8.03 -1.65
C LEU A 61 0.42 -6.85 -0.80
N GLY A 62 1.29 -5.89 -0.48
CA GLY A 62 0.94 -4.67 0.25
C GLY A 62 -0.13 -3.85 -0.48
N ILE A 63 0.02 -3.68 -1.80
CA ILE A 63 -0.95 -2.96 -2.64
C ILE A 63 -2.32 -3.63 -2.59
N VAL A 64 -2.37 -4.95 -2.83
CA VAL A 64 -3.64 -5.69 -2.85
C VAL A 64 -4.34 -5.62 -1.49
N ARG A 65 -3.58 -5.68 -0.39
CA ARG A 65 -4.14 -5.53 0.97
C ARG A 65 -4.73 -4.14 1.21
N ILE A 66 -4.05 -3.07 0.77
CA ILE A 66 -4.55 -1.70 0.88
C ILE A 66 -5.85 -1.56 0.07
N TYR A 67 -5.85 -2.06 -1.18
CA TYR A 67 -7.03 -2.02 -2.04
C TYR A 67 -8.22 -2.76 -1.42
N SER A 68 -8.01 -3.97 -0.90
CA SER A 68 -9.06 -4.74 -0.22
C SER A 68 -9.65 -4.00 0.98
N ARG A 69 -8.83 -3.31 1.77
CA ARG A 69 -9.30 -2.49 2.90
C ARG A 69 -10.10 -1.28 2.45
N LYS A 70 -9.65 -0.58 1.40
CA LYS A 70 -10.43 0.52 0.80
C LYS A 70 -11.81 0.06 0.35
N ALA A 71 -11.90 -1.08 -0.33
CA ALA A 71 -13.18 -1.65 -0.76
C ALA A 71 -14.08 -2.03 0.43
N LYS A 72 -13.51 -2.60 1.50
CA LYS A 72 -14.26 -2.90 2.74
C LYS A 72 -14.79 -1.63 3.42
N TYR A 73 -13.99 -0.58 3.47
CA TYR A 73 -14.43 0.70 4.04
C TYR A 73 -15.53 1.33 3.20
N LEU A 74 -15.40 1.31 1.86
CA LEU A 74 -16.44 1.79 0.96
C LEU A 74 -17.76 1.05 1.16
N LEU A 75 -17.73 -0.29 1.25
CA LEU A 75 -18.93 -1.09 1.51
C LEU A 75 -19.57 -0.69 2.85
N ALA A 76 -18.77 -0.53 3.90
CA ALA A 76 -19.28 -0.12 5.22
C ALA A 76 -19.93 1.28 5.16
N ASP A 77 -19.28 2.23 4.49
CA ASP A 77 -19.80 3.59 4.32
C ASP A 77 -21.11 3.58 3.49
N CYS A 78 -21.21 2.74 2.45
CA CYS A 78 -22.44 2.54 1.66
C CYS A 78 -23.58 1.92 2.50
N ASN A 79 -23.28 0.94 3.34
CA ASN A 79 -24.28 0.34 4.23
C ASN A 79 -24.78 1.34 5.28
N GLU A 80 -23.90 2.18 5.83
CA GLU A 80 -24.31 3.24 6.75
C GLU A 80 -25.20 4.28 6.05
N ALA A 81 -24.85 4.67 4.82
CA ALA A 81 -25.65 5.59 4.02
C ALA A 81 -27.00 5.00 3.59
N PHE A 82 -27.11 3.67 3.44
CA PHE A 82 -28.37 3.00 3.12
C PHE A 82 -29.31 2.86 4.32
N LEU A 83 -28.74 2.76 5.54
CA LEU A 83 -29.50 2.64 6.78
C LEU A 83 -29.99 4.00 7.33
N LYS A 84 -29.45 5.11 6.82
CA LYS A 84 -29.90 6.49 7.09
C LYS A 84 -30.92 6.93 6.05
#